data_AF-A0A9D9GNA8-F1
#
_entry.id   AF-A0A9D9GNA8-F1
#
_cell.length_a   1.000
_cell.length_b   1.000
_cell.length_c   1.000
_cell.angle_alpha   90.00
_cell.angle_beta   90.00
_cell.angle_gamma   90.00
#
_symmetry.space_group_name_H-M   'P 1'
#
loop_
_entity.id
_entity.type
_entity.pdbx_description
1 polymer ?
#
loop_
_entity_poly.entity_id
_entity_poly.type
_entity_poly.pdbx_seq_one_letter_code
_entity_poly.pdbx_strand_id
1 'polypeptide(L)'
;DSLFQERLENDDLLVHANNHVLVESSTVSAPYGFKNTLKELMRKGHYVLLAHPERYRFLEKKDYVELKEMKIRFQLNLTSLLGLYGPAVREKAEMLLTEGFYEAVGTDTHRVKRWQQMEEQKISKKIIKQISEIQGL
;
A
#
# COMPACT_ATOMS: atom_id res chain seq x y z
N ASP A 1 -2.45 6.36 -14.97
CA ASP A 1 -3.59 7.22 -15.31
C ASP A 1 -3.05 8.51 -15.91
N SER A 2 -3.40 8.83 -17.16
CA SER A 2 -2.96 10.07 -17.81
C SER A 2 -3.69 11.31 -17.29
N LEU A 3 -4.84 11.13 -16.64
CA LEU A 3 -5.69 12.23 -16.14
C LEU A 3 -5.43 12.55 -14.66
N PHE A 4 -4.55 11.80 -13.99
CA PHE A 4 -4.34 11.95 -12.55
C PHE A 4 -3.88 13.37 -12.18
N GLN A 5 -2.94 13.95 -12.94
CA GLN A 5 -2.42 15.30 -12.63
C GLN A 5 -3.51 16.36 -12.82
N GLU A 6 -4.27 16.29 -13.91
CA GLU A 6 -5.40 17.19 -14.17
C GLU A 6 -6.46 17.09 -13.05
N ARG A 7 -6.81 15.88 -12.62
CA ARG A 7 -7.74 15.65 -11.52
C ARG A 7 -7.21 16.17 -10.18
N LEU A 8 -5.93 15.94 -9.91
CA LEU A 8 -5.27 16.46 -8.72
C LEU A 8 -5.31 18.00 -8.73
N GLU A 9 -5.01 18.65 -9.85
CA GLU A 9 -5.05 20.12 -9.97
C GLU A 9 -6.45 20.67 -9.73
N ASN A 10 -7.48 20.03 -10.28
CA ASN A 10 -8.89 20.46 -10.21
C ASN A 10 -9.66 19.99 -8.95
N ASP A 11 -8.98 19.37 -7.98
CA ASP A 11 -9.59 18.77 -6.78
C ASP A 11 -10.69 17.72 -7.11
N ASP A 12 -10.57 17.06 -8.26
CA ASP A 12 -11.48 16.02 -8.77
C ASP A 12 -10.93 14.61 -8.48
N LEU A 13 -10.67 14.33 -7.20
CA LEU A 13 -10.20 13.03 -6.75
C LEU A 13 -11.31 12.26 -6.05
N LEU A 14 -11.33 10.94 -6.26
CA LEU A 14 -12.15 10.06 -5.44
C LEU A 14 -11.49 9.90 -4.07
N VAL A 15 -12.09 10.54 -3.08
CA VAL A 15 -11.59 10.53 -1.69
C VAL A 15 -12.41 9.53 -0.86
N HIS A 16 -11.72 8.65 -0.16
CA HIS A 16 -12.32 7.72 0.80
C HIS A 16 -12.63 8.42 2.13
N ALA A 17 -13.36 7.73 3.02
CA ALA A 17 -13.70 8.23 4.35
C ALA A 17 -12.47 8.82 5.09
N ASN A 18 -12.73 9.84 5.90
CA ASN A 18 -11.71 10.57 6.66
C ASN A 18 -10.63 11.23 5.78
N ASN A 19 -10.98 11.65 4.56
CA ASN A 19 -10.09 12.37 3.64
C ASN A 19 -8.87 11.57 3.16
N HIS A 20 -9.04 10.25 2.98
CA HIS A 20 -7.97 9.38 2.50
C HIS A 20 -7.96 9.24 0.98
N VAL A 21 -6.78 9.29 0.37
CA VAL A 21 -6.59 8.96 -1.05
C VAL A 21 -5.69 7.73 -1.15
N LEU A 22 -6.21 6.67 -1.76
CA LEU A 22 -5.44 5.47 -2.06
C LEU A 22 -4.59 5.73 -3.30
N VAL A 23 -3.27 5.59 -3.18
CA VAL A 23 -2.32 5.84 -4.26
C VAL A 23 -1.61 4.54 -4.63
N GLU A 24 -1.71 4.17 -5.91
CA GLU A 24 -0.98 3.05 -6.49
C GLU A 24 -0.07 3.50 -7.63
N SER A 25 0.97 2.71 -7.91
CA SER A 25 1.93 2.99 -8.98
C SER A 25 2.55 1.71 -9.53
N SER A 26 3.38 1.84 -10.58
CA SER A 26 4.22 0.77 -11.13
C SER A 26 5.01 0.07 -10.02
N THR A 27 5.05 -1.26 -10.07
CA THR A 27 5.81 -2.07 -9.12
C THR A 27 7.30 -2.16 -9.46
N VAL A 28 7.69 -1.76 -10.67
CA VAL A 28 9.05 -1.94 -11.18
C VAL A 28 9.91 -0.71 -10.94
N SER A 29 9.38 0.47 -11.23
CA SER A 29 10.10 1.74 -11.15
C SER A 29 9.21 2.85 -10.61
N ALA A 30 9.81 3.79 -9.90
CA ALA A 30 9.11 4.99 -9.46
C ALA A 30 8.72 5.83 -10.69
N PRO A 31 7.48 6.33 -10.78
CA PRO A 31 7.12 7.28 -11.81
C PRO A 31 7.85 8.60 -11.56
N TYR A 32 8.00 9.39 -12.63
CA TYR A 32 8.57 10.72 -12.52
C TYR A 32 7.78 11.55 -11.51
N GLY A 33 8.49 12.19 -10.58
CA GLY A 33 7.87 13.03 -9.55
C GLY A 33 7.09 12.28 -8.47
N PHE A 34 7.22 10.96 -8.34
CA PHE A 34 6.44 10.16 -7.36
C PHE A 34 6.32 10.80 -5.97
N LYS A 35 7.45 11.11 -5.33
CA LYS A 35 7.45 11.75 -4.00
C LYS A 35 6.84 13.16 -4.01
N ASN A 36 7.00 13.91 -5.10
CA ASN A 36 6.40 15.25 -5.23
C ASN A 36 4.87 15.16 -5.32
N THR A 37 4.35 14.18 -6.08
CA THR A 37 2.92 13.90 -6.15
C THR A 37 2.34 13.58 -4.77
N LEU A 38 3.02 12.74 -3.98
CA LEU A 38 2.56 12.41 -2.62
C LEU A 38 2.55 13.65 -1.71
N LYS A 39 3.60 14.49 -1.79
CA LYS A 39 3.67 15.77 -1.06
C LYS A 39 2.58 16.75 -1.48
N GLU A 40 2.22 16.78 -2.75
CA GLU A 40 1.17 17.65 -3.26
C GLU A 40 -0.21 17.25 -2.75
N LEU A 41 -0.54 15.96 -2.78
CA LEU A 41 -1.76 15.43 -2.17
C LEU A 41 -1.87 15.84 -0.69
N MET A 42 -0.77 15.71 0.04
CA MET A 42 -0.71 16.14 1.44
C MET A 42 -0.87 17.64 1.62
N ARG A 43 -0.26 18.46 0.76
CA ARG A 43 -0.40 19.93 0.78
C ARG A 43 -1.83 20.36 0.50
N LYS A 44 -2.56 19.62 -0.33
CA LYS A 44 -4.01 19.78 -0.56
C LYS A 44 -4.88 19.26 0.59
N GLY A 45 -4.27 18.71 1.64
CA GLY A 45 -4.92 18.30 2.88
C GLY A 45 -5.32 16.83 2.95
N HIS A 46 -5.04 16.02 1.92
CA HIS A 46 -5.39 14.60 1.91
C HIS A 46 -4.45 13.75 2.76
N TYR A 47 -5.00 12.72 3.39
CA TYR A 47 -4.23 11.63 3.99
C TYR A 47 -3.89 10.60 2.92
N VAL A 48 -2.61 10.48 2.60
CA VAL A 48 -2.16 9.54 1.58
C VAL A 48 -2.03 8.14 2.16
N LEU A 49 -2.75 7.20 1.55
CA LEU A 49 -2.62 5.77 1.81
C LEU A 49 -1.95 5.12 0.59
N LEU A 50 -0.72 4.67 0.74
CA LEU A 50 0.02 4.01 -0.32
C LEU A 50 -0.39 2.54 -0.41
N ALA A 51 -0.92 2.14 -1.56
CA ALA A 51 -1.33 0.78 -1.84
C ALA A 51 -0.09 -0.12 -1.93
N HIS A 52 -0.14 -1.25 -1.22
CA HIS A 52 0.75 -2.41 -1.34
C HIS A 52 2.24 -2.05 -1.59
N PRO A 53 2.85 -1.22 -0.73
CA PRO A 53 4.22 -0.73 -0.94
C PRO A 53 5.25 -1.86 -0.95
N GLU A 54 4.95 -3.02 -0.37
CA GLU A 54 5.78 -4.22 -0.46
C GLU A 54 6.01 -4.71 -1.90
N ARG A 55 5.16 -4.31 -2.85
CA ARG A 55 5.29 -4.67 -4.26
C ARG A 55 6.25 -3.76 -5.02
N TYR A 56 6.63 -2.61 -4.46
CA TYR A 56 7.50 -1.64 -5.14
C TYR A 56 8.96 -2.09 -5.04
N ARG A 57 9.50 -2.61 -6.15
CA ARG A 57 10.86 -3.15 -6.25
C ARG A 57 11.92 -2.08 -6.02
N PHE A 58 11.62 -0.83 -6.40
CA PHE A 58 12.51 0.31 -6.25
C PHE A 58 12.58 0.89 -4.83
N LEU A 59 11.72 0.45 -3.90
CA LEU A 59 11.76 0.92 -2.52
C LEU A 59 12.59 -0.02 -1.65
N GLU A 60 13.57 0.56 -0.96
CA GLU A 60 14.38 -0.07 0.07
C GLU A 60 13.93 0.35 1.47
N LYS A 61 14.53 -0.26 2.50
CA LYS A 61 14.17 0.00 3.91
C LYS A 61 14.18 1.50 4.27
N LYS A 62 15.21 2.21 3.83
CA LYS A 62 15.36 3.66 4.05
C LYS A 62 14.20 4.47 3.44
N ASP A 63 13.68 4.06 2.28
CA ASP A 63 12.62 4.79 1.61
C ASP A 63 11.30 4.63 2.34
N TYR A 64 11.02 3.44 2.90
CA TYR A 64 9.85 3.27 3.75
C TYR A 64 9.91 4.18 4.98
N VAL A 65 11.07 4.25 5.66
CA VAL A 65 11.25 5.14 6.82
C VAL A 65 10.98 6.59 6.44
N GLU A 66 11.56 7.08 5.34
CA GLU A 66 11.33 8.43 4.84
C GLU A 66 9.84 8.69 4.54
N LEU A 67 9.15 7.74 3.90
CA LEU A 67 7.72 7.85 3.62
C LEU A 67 6.89 7.90 4.93
N LYS A 68 7.26 7.14 5.96
CA LYS A 68 6.61 7.20 7.28
C LYS A 68 6.87 8.52 8.00
N GLU A 69 8.07 9.07 7.91
CA GLU A 69 8.40 10.41 8.43
C GLU A 69 7.55 11.50 7.77
N MET A 70 7.30 11.34 6.46
CA MET A 70 6.35 12.15 5.70
C MET A 70 4.88 11.89 6.07
N LYS A 71 4.56 11.06 7.07
CA LYS A 71 3.20 10.70 7.50
C LYS A 71 2.36 9.99 6.42
N ILE A 72 3.01 9.34 5.46
CA ILE A 72 2.31 8.48 4.49
C ILE A 72 1.92 7.18 5.19
N ARG A 73 0.65 6.79 5.02
CA ARG A 73 0.10 5.55 5.54
C ARG A 73 0.26 4.44 4.52
N PHE A 74 0.41 3.19 4.95
CA PHE A 74 0.59 2.05 4.06
C PHE A 74 -0.56 1.06 4.20
N GLN A 75 -1.04 0.55 3.07
CA GLN A 75 -1.98 -0.55 3.01
C GLN A 75 -1.24 -1.83 2.60
N LEU A 76 -1.22 -2.82 3.48
CA LEU A 76 -0.75 -4.17 3.16
C LEU A 76 -1.70 -4.83 2.15
N ASN A 77 -1.15 -5.48 1.11
CA ASN A 77 -1.92 -6.46 0.35
C ASN A 77 -1.81 -7.84 0.97
N LEU A 78 -2.94 -8.38 1.44
CA LEU A 78 -3.03 -9.68 2.09
C LEU A 78 -2.46 -10.81 1.21
N THR A 79 -2.62 -10.72 -0.11
CA THR A 79 -2.10 -11.71 -1.05
C THR A 79 -0.57 -11.71 -1.17
N SER A 80 0.10 -10.62 -0.78
CA SER A 80 1.57 -10.55 -0.67
C SER A 80 2.09 -11.53 0.38
N LEU A 81 1.42 -11.64 1.53
CA LEU A 81 1.79 -12.59 2.60
C LEU A 81 1.56 -14.06 2.20
N LEU A 82 0.65 -14.30 1.26
CA LEU A 82 0.41 -15.62 0.69
C LEU A 82 1.46 -16.03 -0.35
N GLY A 83 2.40 -15.14 -0.71
CA GLY A 83 3.43 -15.40 -1.71
C GLY A 83 2.93 -15.39 -3.15
N LEU A 84 1.71 -14.90 -3.41
CA LEU A 84 1.12 -14.88 -4.76
C LEU A 84 1.85 -13.93 -5.74
N TYR A 85 2.70 -13.04 -5.22
CA TYR A 85 3.57 -12.17 -6.01
C TYR A 85 5.07 -12.56 -5.93
N GLY A 86 5.38 -13.75 -5.42
CA GLY A 86 6.72 -14.28 -5.30
C GLY A 86 7.38 -14.07 -3.93
N PRO A 87 8.50 -14.77 -3.67
CA PRO A 87 9.12 -14.84 -2.34
C PRO A 87 9.65 -13.49 -1.87
N ALA A 88 10.25 -12.68 -2.76
CA ALA A 88 10.80 -11.38 -2.40
C ALA A 88 9.72 -10.38 -1.93
N VAL A 89 8.53 -10.39 -2.56
CA VAL A 89 7.41 -9.54 -2.13
C VAL A 89 6.87 -10.02 -0.79
N ARG A 90 6.79 -11.35 -0.58
CA ARG A 90 6.36 -11.91 0.69
C ARG A 90 7.30 -11.55 1.83
N GLU A 91 8.61 -11.72 1.64
CA GLU A 91 9.64 -11.36 2.63
C GLU A 91 9.54 -9.87 3.00
N LYS A 92 9.39 -9.02 1.99
CA LYS A 92 9.20 -7.58 2.19
C LYS A 92 7.90 -7.26 2.96
N ALA A 93 6.81 -7.95 2.65
CA ALA A 93 5.53 -7.80 3.37
C ALA A 93 5.65 -8.23 4.83
N GLU A 94 6.30 -9.37 5.11
CA GLU A 94 6.51 -9.88 6.47
C GLU A 94 7.44 -8.96 7.29
N MET A 95 8.46 -8.38 6.66
CA MET A 95 9.35 -7.38 7.27
C MET A 95 8.57 -6.11 7.64
N LEU A 96 7.86 -5.50 6.70
CA LEU A 96 7.08 -4.28 6.95
C LEU A 96 5.99 -4.50 8.01
N LEU A 97 5.35 -5.69 8.00
CA LEU A 97 4.36 -6.06 8.99
C LEU A 97 4.99 -6.20 10.39
N THR A 98 6.16 -6.85 10.48
CA THR A 98 6.86 -7.04 11.76
C THR A 98 7.36 -5.72 12.33
N GLU A 99 7.74 -4.78 11.48
CA GLU A 99 8.19 -3.44 11.89
C GLU A 99 7.03 -2.45 12.10
N GLY A 100 5.77 -2.86 11.94
CA GLY A 100 4.59 -2.03 12.24
C GLY A 100 4.33 -0.90 11.25
N PHE A 101 4.70 -1.07 9.97
CA PHE A 101 4.61 0.00 8.97
C PHE A 101 3.20 0.24 8.39
N TYR A 102 2.28 -0.70 8.59
CA TYR A 102 0.95 -0.71 7.95
C TYR A 102 -0.15 -0.12 8.85
N GLU A 103 -1.09 0.61 8.23
CA GLU A 103 -2.32 1.14 8.85
C GLU A 103 -3.59 0.51 8.28
N ALA A 104 -3.48 -0.20 7.17
CA ALA A 104 -4.62 -0.84 6.53
C ALA A 104 -4.24 -2.16 5.89
N VAL A 105 -5.25 -3.00 5.65
CA VAL A 105 -5.11 -4.25 4.92
C VAL A 105 -6.16 -4.29 3.82
N GLY A 106 -5.74 -4.66 2.62
CA GLY A 106 -6.60 -4.88 1.45
C GLY A 106 -6.29 -6.20 0.79
N THR A 107 -7.24 -6.72 0.01
CA THR A 107 -7.06 -7.99 -0.71
C THR A 107 -6.61 -7.79 -2.16
N ASP A 108 -6.75 -6.57 -2.71
CA ASP A 108 -6.45 -6.25 -4.11
C ASP A 108 -7.10 -7.26 -5.09
N THR A 109 -8.32 -7.71 -4.76
CA THR A 109 -9.00 -8.79 -5.47
C THR A 109 -9.75 -8.23 -6.67
N HIS A 110 -9.30 -8.60 -7.88
CA HIS A 110 -9.97 -8.25 -9.13
C HIS A 110 -10.76 -9.40 -9.77
N ARG A 111 -10.66 -10.62 -9.24
CA ARG A 111 -11.28 -11.83 -9.82
C ARG A 111 -11.66 -12.84 -8.74
N VAL A 112 -12.82 -13.47 -8.90
CA VAL A 112 -13.31 -14.55 -8.01
C VAL A 112 -12.31 -15.70 -7.88
N LYS A 113 -11.66 -16.09 -8.99
CA LYS A 113 -10.63 -17.14 -8.96
C LYS A 113 -9.48 -16.79 -8.00
N ARG A 114 -9.07 -15.51 -7.94
CA ARG A 114 -8.01 -15.08 -7.01
C ARG A 114 -8.50 -15.14 -5.57
N TRP A 115 -9.75 -14.78 -5.30
CA TRP A 115 -10.38 -14.96 -3.98
C TRP A 115 -10.38 -16.43 -3.53
N GLN A 116 -10.85 -17.35 -4.39
CA GLN A 116 -10.88 -18.78 -4.09
C GLN A 116 -9.49 -19.33 -3.79
N GLN A 117 -8.48 -18.92 -4.56
CA GLN A 117 -7.09 -19.28 -4.29
C GLN A 117 -6.61 -18.80 -2.91
N MET A 118 -7.08 -17.64 -2.43
CA MET A 118 -6.72 -17.16 -1.10
C MET A 118 -7.34 -18.00 0.01
N GLU A 119 -8.61 -18.41 -0.15
CA GLU A 119 -9.33 -19.23 0.84
C GLU A 119 -8.65 -20.59 1.10
N GLU A 120 -7.98 -21.13 0.08
CA GLU A 120 -7.23 -22.39 0.19
C GLU A 120 -5.88 -22.25 0.90
N GLN A 121 -5.35 -21.03 1.06
CA GLN A 121 -4.04 -20.80 1.66
C GLN A 121 -4.11 -20.66 3.18
N LYS A 122 -3.10 -21.22 3.86
CA LYS A 122 -2.96 -21.09 5.32
C LYS A 122 -2.04 -19.92 5.65
N ILE A 123 -2.55 -18.97 6.43
CA ILE A 123 -1.76 -17.93 7.08
C ILE A 123 -1.38 -18.40 8.48
N SER A 124 -0.13 -18.15 8.88
CA SER A 124 0.31 -18.52 10.23
C SER A 124 -0.46 -17.73 11.30
N LYS A 125 -0.74 -18.36 12.45
CA LYS A 125 -1.38 -17.67 13.60
C LYS A 125 -0.63 -16.41 14.04
N LYS A 126 0.71 -16.42 13.90
CA LYS A 126 1.56 -15.26 14.18
C LYS A 126 1.20 -14.08 13.28
N ILE A 127 1.14 -14.30 11.96
CA ILE A 127 0.81 -13.26 10.99
C ILE A 127 -0.63 -12.76 11.20
N ILE A 128 -1.59 -13.66 11.48
CA ILE A 128 -2.98 -13.27 11.79
C ILE A 128 -3.02 -12.33 13.00
N LYS A 129 -2.26 -12.65 14.06
CA LYS A 129 -2.15 -11.79 15.24
C LYS A 129 -1.59 -10.41 14.88
N GLN A 130 -0.49 -10.36 14.13
CA GLN A 130 0.12 -9.10 13.70
C GLN A 130 -0.85 -8.26 12.85
N ILE A 131 -1.60 -8.89 11.93
CA ILE A 131 -2.64 -8.22 11.15
C ILE A 131 -3.74 -7.64 12.05
N SER A 132 -4.17 -8.37 13.08
CA SER A 132 -5.19 -7.90 14.02
C SER A 132 -4.75 -6.74 14.90
N GLU A 133 -3.44 -6.48 14.99
CA GLU A 133 -2.86 -5.36 15.74
C GLU A 133 -2.74 -4.07 14.89
N ILE A 134 -3.02 -4.14 13.58
CA ILE A 134 -3.03 -2.96 12.71
C ILE A 134 -4.19 -2.05 13.13
N GLN A 135 -3.86 -0.88 13.66
CA GLN A 135 -4.83 0.16 13.99
C GLN A 135 -5.30 0.80 12.68
N GLY A 136 -6.61 0.69 12.39
CA GLY A 136 -7.22 1.21 11.17
C GLY A 136 -7.10 2.73 10.98
N LEU A 137 -7.58 3.20 9.82
CA LEU A 137 -7.46 4.59 9.33
C LEU A 137 -8.30 5.63 10.10
#